data_AF-A0A519SQX8-F1
#
_entry.id   AF-A0A519SQX8-F1
#
_cell.length_a   1.000
_cell.length_b   1.000
_cell.length_c   1.000
_cell.angle_alpha   90.00
_cell.angle_beta   90.00
_cell.angle_gamma   90.00
#
_symmetry.space_group_name_H-M   'P 1'
#
loop_
_entity.id
_entity.type
_entity.pdbx_description
1 polymer ?
#
loop_
_entity_poly.entity_id
_entity_poly.type
_entity_poly.pdbx_seq_one_letter_code
_entity_poly.pdbx_strand_id
1 'polypeptide(L)'
;MNIRRSIQHFLVNTGKIPQLKPSGVLPRKHELRASNFYSTQVGHTTLWPIEVKEFYVGGKKSTIILFDGYRIPFDILPPEVDEHDYKTCIDCQKNISSIIEDLTPIYLSLKEQKLSKLREFKPEYFDDAPQKTAYKILYTCNHILNSYSTQNWYLKITDYIKWATASFGSFSANSGCGSLFLDYYFSRINHWLENDNLAIPKNKRQQITKFIDSYEHGAESLLKDINILKGKYEKWLSLFPFDLHSYFGNLKDHFAERFTQAIIRKEHNMYSGGPVAVLHTHESLLKNLWQISDELLDKISAEELNRNGVIPDFDKLYDEFLYAETKNQKSKLFTKHHPSTTDEREFIKKVKKWLQIQQEFWTKCRAKIIDKQNRSVSHPQDGNTAPIELKDIENNFDGTPIERVYSHFNLLVTKRHLSETALLNYLKCAFDRKENEKEDFTPNTFVLNHYENKQRQIYPIFHHYYSKVARKGKLKQMNYIKLLGDYFEGFDNNIIQKNFSYGEYDKLL
;
A
#
# COMPACT_ATOMS: atom_id res chain seq x y z
N MET A 1 23.73 11.04 -39.30
CA MET A 1 23.81 10.55 -37.91
C MET A 1 22.66 11.18 -37.13
N ASN A 2 21.65 10.38 -36.76
CA ASN A 2 20.52 10.88 -35.98
C ASN A 2 21.02 11.18 -34.57
N ILE A 3 20.89 12.42 -34.11
CA ILE A 3 21.21 12.80 -32.73
C ILE A 3 20.06 12.25 -31.86
N ARG A 4 20.22 11.05 -31.28
CA ARG A 4 19.20 10.52 -30.37
C ARG A 4 19.39 11.12 -28.97
N ARG A 5 18.27 11.37 -28.28
CA ARG A 5 18.29 11.74 -26.87
C ARG A 5 18.58 10.47 -26.07
N SER A 6 19.69 10.44 -25.35
CA SER A 6 19.88 9.47 -24.27
C SER A 6 18.91 9.83 -23.16
N ILE A 7 17.80 9.08 -23.03
CA ILE A 7 16.88 9.32 -21.92
C ILE A 7 17.45 8.62 -20.70
N GLN A 8 18.18 9.35 -19.87
CA GLN A 8 18.50 8.89 -18.53
C GLN A 8 17.28 9.07 -17.65
N HIS A 9 16.52 8.00 -17.45
CA HIS A 9 15.28 8.04 -16.69
C HIS A 9 15.55 8.24 -15.19
N PHE A 10 15.23 9.42 -14.69
CA PHE A 10 15.03 9.64 -13.25
C PHE A 10 13.55 9.43 -12.94
N LEU A 11 13.23 8.39 -12.17
CA LEU A 11 11.87 8.18 -11.69
C LEU A 11 11.68 8.99 -10.40
N VAL A 12 10.84 10.03 -10.44
CA VAL A 12 10.48 10.83 -9.25
C VAL A 12 9.01 10.65 -8.90
N ASN A 13 8.76 10.42 -7.61
CA ASN A 13 7.42 10.38 -7.03
C ASN A 13 7.03 11.75 -6.47
N THR A 14 5.88 12.27 -6.88
CA THR A 14 5.23 13.44 -6.27
C THR A 14 3.93 13.01 -5.60
N GLY A 15 4.03 12.42 -4.41
CA GLY A 15 2.88 11.89 -3.65
C GLY A 15 1.78 12.92 -3.33
N LYS A 16 2.01 14.21 -3.57
CA LYS A 16 0.98 15.27 -3.68
C LYS A 16 1.45 16.31 -4.69
N ILE A 17 0.66 16.59 -5.72
CA ILE A 17 0.87 17.73 -6.62
C ILE A 17 0.00 18.90 -6.11
N PRO A 18 0.53 20.12 -5.91
CA PRO A 18 -0.28 21.32 -5.79
C PRO A 18 -1.12 21.48 -7.06
N GLN A 19 -2.44 21.64 -6.91
CA GLN A 19 -3.43 21.64 -8.00
C GLN A 19 -2.90 22.18 -9.35
N LEU A 20 -2.80 21.30 -10.35
CA LEU A 20 -2.59 21.68 -11.74
C LEU A 20 -3.80 22.48 -12.21
N LYS A 21 -3.61 23.76 -12.55
CA LYS A 21 -4.66 24.53 -13.23
C LYS A 21 -4.93 23.90 -14.61
N PRO A 22 -6.18 23.93 -15.10
CA PRO A 22 -6.57 23.37 -16.38
C PRO A 22 -6.09 24.28 -17.52
N SER A 23 -4.80 24.27 -17.76
CA SER A 23 -4.14 24.83 -18.94
C SER A 23 -2.78 24.15 -18.95
N GLY A 24 -2.45 23.38 -20.00
CA GLY A 24 -1.23 22.56 -20.14
C GLY A 24 0.10 23.33 -20.09
N VAL A 25 0.34 24.04 -18.98
CA VAL A 25 1.51 24.83 -18.70
C VAL A 25 2.27 24.11 -17.59
N LEU A 26 3.45 23.59 -17.96
CA LEU A 26 4.40 22.97 -17.03
C LEU A 26 4.74 23.95 -15.89
N PRO A 27 4.93 23.46 -14.65
CA PRO A 27 5.25 24.33 -13.51
C PRO A 27 6.58 25.06 -13.71
N ARG A 28 6.60 26.37 -13.39
CA ARG A 28 7.81 27.21 -13.50
C ARG A 28 8.81 26.91 -12.37
N LYS A 29 10.06 26.69 -12.77
CA LYS A 29 11.39 26.86 -12.12
C LYS A 29 11.63 26.69 -10.61
N HIS A 30 10.67 26.67 -9.68
CA HIS A 30 10.99 26.73 -8.24
C HIS A 30 10.17 25.87 -7.26
N GLU A 31 9.34 24.91 -7.70
CA GLU A 31 8.49 24.13 -6.77
C GLU A 31 8.62 22.60 -6.85
N LEU A 32 9.85 22.08 -7.03
CA LEU A 32 10.12 20.67 -6.74
C LEU A 32 11.31 20.59 -5.78
N ARG A 33 11.02 20.40 -4.49
CA ARG A 33 12.05 20.03 -3.51
C ARG A 33 12.62 18.66 -3.90
N ALA A 34 13.91 18.67 -4.22
CA ALA A 34 14.77 17.58 -4.67
C ALA A 34 14.96 16.44 -3.65
N SER A 35 13.89 15.96 -3.02
CA SER A 35 13.96 14.94 -1.96
C SER A 35 14.10 13.49 -2.49
N ASN A 36 14.01 13.27 -3.80
CA ASN A 36 14.09 11.93 -4.41
C ASN A 36 15.02 11.84 -5.63
N PHE A 37 15.89 12.84 -5.86
CA PHE A 37 16.91 12.72 -6.91
C PHE A 37 18.09 11.89 -6.40
N TYR A 38 18.06 10.60 -6.67
CA TYR A 38 19.18 9.69 -6.42
C TYR A 38 20.17 9.78 -7.59
N SER A 39 21.02 10.80 -7.55
CA SER A 39 22.18 10.98 -8.41
C SER A 39 23.22 11.80 -7.66
N THR A 40 23.77 11.23 -6.58
CA THR A 40 24.95 11.78 -5.91
C THR A 40 26.19 11.32 -6.66
N GLN A 41 26.59 12.09 -7.67
CA GLN A 41 27.98 12.52 -7.91
C GLN A 41 28.07 13.20 -9.29
N VAL A 42 28.81 14.31 -9.31
CA VAL A 42 29.27 15.12 -10.45
C VAL A 42 28.26 16.11 -11.07
N GLY A 43 28.39 17.38 -10.67
CA GLY A 43 27.99 18.55 -11.48
C GLY A 43 26.54 19.01 -11.38
N HIS A 44 26.32 20.32 -11.52
CA HIS A 44 25.01 20.97 -11.56
C HIS A 44 24.10 20.31 -12.60
N THR A 45 23.23 19.39 -12.17
CA THR A 45 22.23 18.79 -13.04
C THR A 45 21.00 19.68 -13.02
N THR A 46 20.75 20.41 -14.11
CA THR A 46 19.44 21.03 -14.33
C THR A 46 18.55 19.96 -14.95
N LEU A 47 17.38 19.70 -14.36
CA LEU A 47 16.45 18.67 -14.82
C LEU A 47 15.19 19.29 -15.43
N TRP A 48 14.74 18.71 -16.54
CA TRP A 48 13.51 19.11 -17.22
C TRP A 48 12.59 17.90 -17.36
N PRO A 49 11.31 17.99 -16.96
CA PRO A 49 10.38 16.91 -17.23
C PRO A 49 10.19 16.77 -18.75
N ILE A 50 10.45 15.58 -19.30
CA ILE A 50 10.21 15.24 -20.70
C ILE A 50 8.81 14.65 -20.85
N GLU A 51 8.43 13.79 -19.93
CA GLU A 51 7.18 13.05 -20.01
C GLU A 51 6.59 12.85 -18.62
N VAL A 52 5.28 13.04 -18.51
CA VAL A 52 4.52 12.75 -17.30
C VAL A 52 3.52 11.65 -17.65
N LYS A 53 3.61 10.53 -16.94
CA LYS A 53 2.69 9.39 -17.10
C LYS A 53 1.90 9.18 -15.85
N GLU A 54 0.61 9.05 -16.05
CA GLU A 54 -0.36 8.81 -14.99
C GLU A 54 -0.80 7.36 -15.05
N PHE A 55 -0.78 6.71 -13.89
CA PHE A 55 -1.21 5.35 -13.69
C PHE A 55 -2.32 5.36 -12.64
N TYR A 56 -3.35 4.56 -12.86
CA TYR A 56 -4.41 4.37 -11.88
C TYR A 56 -4.31 2.96 -11.32
N VAL A 57 -4.12 2.85 -10.01
CA VAL A 57 -4.00 1.58 -9.28
C VAL A 57 -5.00 1.62 -8.13
N GLY A 58 -5.92 0.66 -8.10
CA GLY A 58 -6.99 0.65 -7.09
C GLY A 58 -7.85 1.93 -7.09
N GLY A 59 -8.01 2.59 -8.24
CA GLY A 59 -8.70 3.87 -8.37
C GLY A 59 -7.89 5.09 -7.89
N LYS A 60 -6.68 4.88 -7.34
CA LYS A 60 -5.78 5.95 -6.91
C LYS A 60 -4.82 6.32 -8.02
N LYS A 61 -4.60 7.62 -8.19
CA LYS A 61 -3.66 8.16 -9.19
C LYS A 61 -2.24 8.08 -8.67
N SER A 62 -1.35 7.61 -9.53
CA SER A 62 0.09 7.56 -9.36
C SER A 62 0.75 8.22 -10.57
N THR A 63 1.83 8.96 -10.36
CA THR A 63 2.51 9.68 -11.44
C THR A 63 3.97 9.28 -11.50
N ILE A 64 4.45 9.01 -12.71
CA ILE A 64 5.85 8.88 -13.05
C ILE A 64 6.23 10.05 -13.94
N ILE A 65 7.27 10.77 -13.54
CA ILE A 65 7.85 11.85 -14.34
C ILE A 65 9.20 11.37 -14.85
N LEU A 66 9.41 11.41 -16.16
CA LEU A 66 10.70 11.19 -16.80
C LEU A 66 11.38 12.55 -16.97
N PHE A 67 12.64 12.64 -16.58
CA PHE A 67 13.44 13.87 -16.70
C PHE A 67 14.54 13.73 -17.75
N ASP A 68 14.85 14.83 -18.41
CA ASP A 68 16.12 15.07 -19.10
C ASP A 68 16.99 15.92 -18.19
N GLY A 69 18.30 15.94 -18.44
CA GLY A 69 19.17 16.85 -17.71
C GLY A 69 20.42 17.24 -18.46
N TYR A 70 20.93 18.42 -18.13
CA TYR A 70 22.26 18.84 -18.58
C TYR A 70 23.27 18.17 -17.66
N ARG A 71 24.22 17.47 -18.27
CA ARG A 71 25.28 16.76 -17.56
C ARG A 71 26.61 17.01 -18.26
N ILE A 72 27.59 17.39 -17.47
CA ILE A 72 28.97 17.55 -17.94
C ILE A 72 29.54 16.13 -18.14
N PRO A 73 30.16 15.83 -19.29
CA PRO A 73 30.84 14.56 -19.50
C PRO A 73 31.98 14.40 -18.49
N PHE A 74 32.24 13.16 -18.10
CA PHE A 74 33.34 12.82 -17.20
C PHE A 74 34.09 11.61 -17.74
N ASP A 75 35.26 11.35 -17.15
CA ASP A 75 36.10 10.21 -17.50
C ASP A 75 35.68 8.98 -16.72
N ILE A 76 35.75 7.83 -17.38
CA ILE A 76 35.60 6.53 -16.73
C ILE A 76 36.96 5.88 -16.56
N LEU A 77 37.06 5.07 -15.52
CA LEU A 77 38.25 4.28 -15.22
C LEU A 77 38.30 3.05 -16.14
N PRO A 78 39.48 2.68 -16.63
CA PRO A 78 39.65 1.38 -17.27
C PRO A 78 39.32 0.27 -16.26
N PRO A 79 38.88 -0.91 -16.73
CA PRO A 79 38.71 -2.06 -15.84
C PRO A 79 40.04 -2.40 -15.14
N GLU A 80 39.96 -2.94 -13.92
CA GLU A 80 41.12 -3.49 -13.23
C GLU A 80 41.81 -4.48 -14.16
N VAL A 81 43.12 -4.30 -14.36
CA VAL A 81 43.89 -5.05 -15.35
C VAL A 81 43.95 -6.48 -14.89
N ASP A 82 43.29 -7.38 -15.63
CA ASP A 82 43.61 -8.79 -15.60
C ASP A 82 43.48 -9.35 -17.02
N GLU A 83 44.50 -10.08 -17.46
CA GLU A 83 44.70 -10.78 -18.74
C GLU A 83 45.04 -9.96 -20.01
N HIS A 84 44.47 -8.77 -20.26
CA HIS A 84 44.74 -7.98 -21.49
C HIS A 84 45.09 -6.49 -21.23
N ASP A 85 46.29 -6.06 -21.62
CA ASP A 85 46.72 -4.65 -21.54
C ASP A 85 46.55 -3.91 -22.88
N TYR A 86 45.45 -3.16 -22.97
CA TYR A 86 45.13 -2.33 -24.13
C TYR A 86 46.19 -1.28 -24.48
N LYS A 87 47.01 -0.84 -23.51
CA LYS A 87 48.06 0.17 -23.76
C LYS A 87 49.17 -0.38 -24.64
N THR A 88 49.40 -1.70 -24.56
CA THR A 88 50.43 -2.40 -25.32
C THR A 88 49.90 -3.17 -26.53
N CYS A 89 48.58 -3.42 -26.60
CA CYS A 89 47.97 -4.11 -27.72
C CYS A 89 47.91 -3.22 -28.99
N ILE A 90 48.66 -3.61 -30.02
CA ILE A 90 48.73 -2.90 -31.31
C ILE A 90 47.34 -2.73 -31.93
N ASP A 91 46.51 -3.77 -31.89
CA ASP A 91 45.17 -3.73 -32.50
C ASP A 91 44.23 -2.79 -31.74
N CYS A 92 44.31 -2.76 -30.40
CA CYS A 92 43.58 -1.79 -29.59
C CYS A 92 44.02 -0.36 -29.89
N GLN A 93 45.33 -0.10 -29.97
CA GLN A 93 45.85 1.23 -30.29
C GLN A 93 45.43 1.69 -31.68
N LYS A 94 45.50 0.81 -32.69
CA LYS A 94 45.00 1.11 -34.04
C LYS A 94 43.51 1.42 -34.06
N ASN A 95 42.71 0.67 -33.31
CA ASN A 95 41.27 0.89 -33.22
C ASN A 95 40.95 2.25 -32.56
N ILE A 96 41.66 2.61 -31.48
CA ILE A 96 41.53 3.93 -30.86
C ILE A 96 41.82 5.04 -31.87
N SER A 97 42.96 4.97 -32.56
CA SER A 97 43.34 5.98 -33.56
C SER A 97 42.30 6.08 -34.68
N SER A 98 41.82 4.96 -35.20
CA SER A 98 40.78 4.92 -36.23
C SER A 98 39.47 5.56 -35.76
N ILE A 99 39.02 5.29 -34.53
CA ILE A 99 37.80 5.91 -33.99
C ILE A 99 37.99 7.43 -33.83
N ILE A 100 39.18 7.88 -33.39
CA ILE A 100 39.48 9.30 -33.25
C ILE A 100 39.48 9.99 -34.62
N GLU A 101 40.10 9.37 -35.62
CA GLU A 101 40.12 9.86 -37.00
C GLU A 101 38.71 9.95 -37.60
N ASP A 102 37.84 8.97 -37.34
CA ASP A 102 36.43 8.99 -37.76
C ASP A 102 35.63 10.13 -37.11
N LEU A 103 35.78 10.31 -35.79
CA LEU A 103 34.92 11.20 -35.00
C LEU A 103 35.37 12.66 -35.00
N THR A 104 36.66 12.94 -35.18
CA THR A 104 37.21 14.31 -35.20
C THR A 104 36.57 15.22 -36.24
N PRO A 105 36.46 14.85 -37.53
CA PRO A 105 35.81 15.72 -38.53
C PRO A 105 34.32 15.93 -38.24
N ILE A 106 33.64 14.92 -37.69
CA ILE A 106 32.24 15.02 -37.28
C ILE A 106 32.11 16.02 -36.12
N TYR A 107 33.00 15.94 -35.13
CA TYR A 107 33.03 16.86 -34.00
C TYR A 107 33.23 18.31 -34.44
N LEU A 108 34.23 18.58 -35.28
CA LEU A 108 34.54 19.93 -35.76
C LEU A 108 33.34 20.54 -36.50
N SER A 109 32.71 19.76 -37.38
CA SER A 109 31.49 20.15 -38.08
C SER A 109 30.32 20.46 -37.12
N LEU A 110 30.08 19.60 -36.12
CA LEU A 110 29.05 19.84 -35.10
C LEU A 110 29.34 21.09 -34.25
N LYS A 111 30.62 21.31 -33.90
CA LYS A 111 31.08 22.45 -33.12
C LYS A 111 30.76 23.77 -33.82
N GLU A 112 31.10 23.86 -35.10
CA GLU A 112 30.84 25.05 -35.93
C GLU A 112 29.34 25.26 -36.19
N GLN A 113 28.61 24.21 -36.57
CA GLN A 113 27.24 24.35 -37.04
C GLN A 113 26.22 24.51 -35.90
N LYS A 114 26.46 23.87 -34.75
CA LYS A 114 25.44 23.69 -33.71
C LYS A 114 25.94 23.95 -32.29
N LEU A 115 27.02 23.32 -31.84
CA LEU A 115 27.39 23.32 -30.41
C LEU A 115 27.81 24.70 -29.91
N SER A 116 28.56 25.46 -30.72
CA SER A 116 28.97 26.84 -30.38
C SER A 116 27.79 27.80 -30.14
N LYS A 117 26.60 27.48 -30.63
CA LYS A 117 25.37 28.25 -30.45
C LYS A 117 24.62 27.88 -29.16
N LEU A 118 25.00 26.79 -28.49
CA LEU A 118 24.36 26.33 -27.27
C LEU A 118 24.95 27.05 -26.06
N ARG A 119 24.10 27.66 -25.23
CA ARG A 119 24.50 28.31 -23.97
C ARG A 119 25.24 27.36 -23.01
N GLU A 120 24.91 26.08 -23.07
CA GLU A 120 25.42 25.04 -22.18
C GLU A 120 26.75 24.44 -22.67
N PHE A 121 27.14 24.76 -23.91
CA PHE A 121 28.37 24.25 -24.48
C PHE A 121 29.58 25.06 -24.02
N LYS A 122 30.56 24.33 -23.51
CA LYS A 122 31.83 24.84 -23.01
C LYS A 122 32.94 24.01 -23.63
N PRO A 123 33.77 24.58 -24.54
CA PRO A 123 34.80 23.83 -25.26
C PRO A 123 35.66 22.94 -24.35
N GLU A 124 36.00 23.44 -23.17
CA GLU A 124 36.82 22.74 -22.17
C GLU A 124 36.24 21.38 -21.71
N TYR A 125 34.94 21.14 -21.89
CA TYR A 125 34.29 19.88 -21.52
C TYR A 125 34.15 18.89 -22.69
N PHE A 126 34.31 19.36 -23.93
CA PHE A 126 33.93 18.59 -25.11
C PHE A 126 34.99 18.55 -26.22
N ASP A 127 36.05 19.34 -26.14
CA ASP A 127 37.10 19.39 -27.20
C ASP A 127 37.81 18.03 -27.39
N ASP A 128 37.83 17.19 -26.35
CA ASP A 128 38.37 15.83 -26.37
C ASP A 128 37.29 14.75 -26.53
N ALA A 129 36.05 15.10 -26.91
CA ALA A 129 34.95 14.15 -27.04
C ALA A 129 35.24 12.95 -27.97
N PRO A 130 35.93 13.11 -29.13
CA PRO A 130 36.36 11.98 -29.96
C PRO A 130 37.26 11.00 -29.19
N GLN A 131 38.29 11.50 -28.52
CA GLN A 131 39.25 10.71 -27.74
C GLN A 131 38.57 10.01 -26.56
N LYS A 132 37.75 10.74 -25.79
CA LYS A 132 36.97 10.17 -24.69
C LYS A 132 36.03 9.06 -25.15
N THR A 133 35.41 9.21 -26.32
CA THR A 133 34.53 8.18 -26.89
C THR A 133 35.31 6.92 -27.28
N ALA A 134 36.47 7.08 -27.92
CA ALA A 134 37.34 5.97 -28.28
C ALA A 134 37.76 5.15 -27.04
N TYR A 135 38.20 5.81 -25.97
CA TYR A 135 38.54 5.13 -24.72
C TYR A 135 37.34 4.48 -24.05
N LYS A 136 36.16 5.12 -24.06
CA LYS A 136 34.94 4.52 -23.49
C LYS A 136 34.56 3.21 -24.19
N ILE A 137 34.64 3.18 -25.53
CA ILE A 137 34.40 1.95 -26.31
C ILE A 137 35.41 0.87 -25.91
N LEU A 138 36.69 1.23 -25.91
CA LEU A 138 37.77 0.30 -25.57
C LEU A 138 37.60 -0.29 -24.17
N TYR A 139 37.38 0.56 -23.17
CA TYR A 139 37.26 0.12 -21.78
C TYR A 139 36.03 -0.77 -21.58
N THR A 140 34.91 -0.45 -22.24
CA THR A 140 33.72 -1.32 -22.20
C THR A 140 33.99 -2.67 -22.85
N CYS A 141 34.62 -2.73 -24.03
CA CYS A 141 34.95 -4.00 -24.68
C CYS A 141 35.90 -4.84 -23.81
N ASN A 142 36.94 -4.21 -23.25
CA ASN A 142 37.89 -4.88 -22.36
C ASN A 142 37.20 -5.39 -21.09
N HIS A 143 36.33 -4.59 -20.49
CA HIS A 143 35.58 -4.97 -19.31
C HIS A 143 34.66 -6.17 -19.55
N ILE A 144 34.01 -6.22 -20.72
CA ILE A 144 33.19 -7.36 -21.15
C ILE A 144 34.05 -8.63 -21.28
N LEU A 145 35.22 -8.54 -21.94
CA LEU A 145 36.16 -9.66 -22.09
C LEU A 145 36.65 -10.20 -20.75
N ASN A 146 36.90 -9.32 -19.78
CA ASN A 146 37.44 -9.74 -18.49
C ASN A 146 36.35 -10.18 -17.50
N SER A 147 35.09 -9.79 -17.73
CA SER A 147 34.00 -10.07 -16.78
C SER A 147 33.08 -11.23 -17.17
N TYR A 148 33.03 -11.64 -18.45
CA TYR A 148 31.98 -12.56 -18.93
C TYR A 148 31.99 -13.93 -18.25
N SER A 149 33.15 -14.41 -17.78
CA SER A 149 33.32 -15.70 -17.11
C SER A 149 33.08 -15.64 -15.59
N THR A 150 33.00 -14.44 -15.01
CA THR A 150 32.93 -14.25 -13.56
C THR A 150 31.53 -14.50 -12.98
N GLN A 151 31.46 -14.73 -11.66
CA GLN A 151 30.18 -14.73 -10.95
C GLN A 151 29.51 -13.35 -11.09
N ASN A 152 28.20 -13.33 -11.29
CA ASN A 152 27.41 -12.11 -11.52
C ASN A 152 27.87 -11.28 -12.74
N TRP A 153 28.49 -11.91 -13.75
CA TRP A 153 28.99 -11.26 -14.97
C TRP A 153 27.99 -10.25 -15.57
N TYR A 154 26.70 -10.60 -15.63
CA TYR A 154 25.67 -9.76 -16.23
C TYR A 154 25.54 -8.42 -15.51
N LEU A 155 25.53 -8.43 -14.17
CA LEU A 155 25.46 -7.21 -13.37
C LEU A 155 26.72 -6.36 -13.55
N LYS A 156 27.90 -6.97 -13.46
CA LYS A 156 29.19 -6.26 -13.66
C LYS A 156 29.26 -5.55 -15.01
N ILE A 157 28.84 -6.23 -16.08
CA ILE A 157 28.87 -5.67 -17.43
C ILE A 157 27.82 -4.57 -17.59
N THR A 158 26.57 -4.85 -17.21
CA THR A 158 25.48 -3.88 -17.40
C THR A 158 25.67 -2.63 -16.54
N ASP A 159 26.21 -2.74 -15.34
CA ASP A 159 26.52 -1.59 -14.50
C ASP A 159 27.68 -0.75 -15.05
N TYR A 160 28.70 -1.39 -15.64
CA TYR A 160 29.77 -0.67 -16.32
C TYR A 160 29.24 0.10 -17.54
N ILE A 161 28.40 -0.55 -18.35
CA ILE A 161 27.76 0.11 -19.51
C ILE A 161 26.92 1.30 -19.05
N LYS A 162 26.10 1.17 -17.99
CA LYS A 162 25.33 2.30 -17.45
C LYS A 162 26.22 3.46 -17.02
N TRP A 163 27.34 3.16 -16.35
CA TRP A 163 28.29 4.17 -15.91
C TRP A 163 29.00 4.85 -17.09
N ALA A 164 29.47 4.06 -18.05
CA ALA A 164 30.05 4.54 -19.29
C ALA A 164 29.07 5.42 -20.07
N THR A 165 27.80 5.01 -20.22
CA THR A 165 26.76 5.83 -20.85
C THR A 165 26.53 7.15 -20.10
N ALA A 166 26.49 7.14 -18.77
CA ALA A 166 26.36 8.37 -17.99
C ALA A 166 27.54 9.33 -18.15
N SER A 167 28.72 8.80 -18.41
CA SER A 167 29.93 9.60 -18.61
C SER A 167 29.96 10.44 -19.88
N PHE A 168 29.06 10.19 -20.84
CA PHE A 168 28.95 11.01 -22.05
C PHE A 168 28.34 12.39 -21.78
N GLY A 169 27.74 12.59 -20.61
CA GLY A 169 26.98 13.80 -20.33
C GLY A 169 25.79 13.96 -21.28
N SER A 170 25.16 15.12 -21.26
CA SER A 170 24.00 15.43 -22.10
C SER A 170 23.77 16.94 -22.13
N PHE A 171 23.27 17.47 -23.25
CA PHE A 171 22.72 18.82 -23.27
C PHE A 171 21.24 18.80 -22.88
N SER A 172 20.67 19.97 -22.59
CA SER A 172 19.24 20.06 -22.28
C SER A 172 18.35 19.55 -23.42
N ALA A 173 17.17 19.03 -23.08
CA ALA A 173 16.17 18.60 -24.06
C ALA A 173 15.90 19.68 -25.14
N ASN A 174 15.89 20.95 -24.74
CA ASN A 174 15.58 22.08 -25.61
C ASN A 174 16.72 22.45 -26.59
N SER A 175 17.94 21.95 -26.36
CA SER A 175 19.07 22.18 -27.25
C SER A 175 18.98 21.41 -28.58
N GLY A 176 18.12 20.38 -28.63
CA GLY A 176 18.09 19.42 -29.73
C GLY A 176 19.40 18.63 -29.90
N CYS A 177 20.34 18.76 -28.96
CA CYS A 177 21.58 17.98 -28.89
C CYS A 177 21.46 16.99 -27.74
N GLY A 178 21.52 15.70 -28.02
CA GLY A 178 21.65 14.67 -26.98
C GLY A 178 23.10 14.57 -26.50
N SER A 179 23.48 13.41 -25.97
CA SER A 179 24.87 13.09 -25.67
C SER A 179 25.70 13.01 -26.95
N LEU A 180 26.88 13.63 -26.98
CA LEU A 180 27.77 13.53 -28.14
C LEU A 180 28.27 12.10 -28.31
N PHE A 181 28.17 11.55 -29.53
CA PHE A 181 28.72 10.24 -29.91
C PHE A 181 28.21 9.02 -29.13
N LEU A 182 27.17 9.14 -28.30
CA LEU A 182 26.63 7.99 -27.58
C LEU A 182 26.07 6.90 -28.53
N ASP A 183 25.39 7.31 -29.60
CA ASP A 183 24.88 6.37 -30.62
C ASP A 183 26.04 5.63 -31.32
N TYR A 184 27.16 6.31 -31.55
CA TYR A 184 28.36 5.69 -32.12
C TYR A 184 28.97 4.68 -31.14
N TYR A 185 28.99 5.01 -29.85
CA TYR A 185 29.43 4.10 -28.79
C TYR A 185 28.60 2.80 -28.77
N PHE A 186 27.26 2.90 -28.77
CA PHE A 186 26.41 1.70 -28.79
C PHE A 186 26.56 0.90 -30.08
N SER A 187 26.57 1.57 -31.23
CA SER A 187 26.76 0.93 -32.53
C SER A 187 28.09 0.16 -32.61
N ARG A 188 29.19 0.74 -32.12
CA ARG A 188 30.50 0.09 -32.11
C ARG A 188 30.55 -1.12 -31.17
N ILE A 189 29.94 -1.05 -29.99
CA ILE A 189 29.88 -2.20 -29.06
C ILE A 189 29.03 -3.32 -29.65
N ASN A 190 27.86 -3.00 -30.20
CA ASN A 190 26.98 -3.99 -30.82
C ASN A 190 27.68 -4.67 -32.02
N HIS A 191 28.32 -3.89 -32.90
CA HIS A 191 29.09 -4.45 -34.02
C HIS A 191 30.25 -5.34 -33.55
N TRP A 192 30.95 -4.95 -32.48
CA TRP A 192 31.99 -5.79 -31.90
C TRP A 192 31.42 -7.12 -31.37
N LEU A 193 30.27 -7.11 -30.68
CA LEU A 193 29.59 -8.30 -30.15
C LEU A 193 29.05 -9.25 -31.25
N GLU A 194 28.88 -8.78 -32.47
CA GLU A 194 28.50 -9.60 -33.64
C GLU A 194 29.65 -10.49 -34.12
N ASN A 195 30.89 -10.20 -33.74
CA ASN A 195 32.05 -10.99 -34.17
C ASN A 195 32.00 -12.41 -33.59
N ASP A 196 31.90 -13.40 -34.47
CA ASP A 196 31.81 -14.81 -34.09
C ASP A 196 33.09 -15.38 -33.47
N ASN A 197 34.24 -14.74 -33.67
CA ASN A 197 35.53 -15.15 -33.13
C ASN A 197 35.77 -14.70 -31.68
N LEU A 198 34.80 -14.03 -31.04
CA LEU A 198 34.93 -13.64 -29.64
C LEU A 198 34.84 -14.86 -28.71
N ALA A 199 35.73 -14.91 -27.72
CA ALA A 199 35.73 -15.92 -26.66
C ALA A 199 34.44 -15.93 -25.80
N ILE A 200 33.61 -14.90 -25.91
CA ILE A 200 32.36 -14.74 -25.16
C ILE A 200 31.26 -15.62 -25.79
N PRO A 201 30.56 -16.48 -25.03
CA PRO A 201 29.47 -17.30 -25.55
C PRO A 201 28.34 -16.50 -26.23
N LYS A 202 27.83 -16.99 -27.37
CA LYS A 202 26.78 -16.33 -28.17
C LYS A 202 25.54 -15.90 -27.36
N ASN A 203 25.08 -16.75 -26.44
CA ASN A 203 23.92 -16.43 -25.60
C ASN A 203 24.18 -15.25 -24.64
N LYS A 204 25.42 -15.05 -24.19
CA LYS A 204 25.81 -13.90 -23.36
C LYS A 204 25.92 -12.64 -24.21
N ARG A 205 26.51 -12.74 -25.42
CA ARG A 205 26.56 -11.63 -26.38
C ARG A 205 25.16 -11.09 -26.68
N GLN A 206 24.20 -11.99 -26.96
CA GLN A 206 22.80 -11.64 -27.17
C GLN A 206 22.13 -10.95 -25.97
N GLN A 207 22.47 -11.34 -24.74
CA GLN A 207 21.95 -10.68 -23.54
C GLN A 207 22.48 -9.25 -23.39
N ILE A 208 23.76 -9.03 -23.71
CA ILE A 208 24.38 -7.70 -23.66
C ILE A 208 23.77 -6.81 -24.76
N THR A 209 23.64 -7.31 -25.99
CA THR A 209 22.99 -6.58 -27.10
C THR A 209 21.57 -6.17 -26.74
N LYS A 210 20.74 -7.09 -26.21
CA LYS A 210 19.37 -6.76 -25.75
C LYS A 210 19.36 -5.69 -24.66
N PHE A 211 20.34 -5.71 -23.76
CA PHE A 211 20.48 -4.67 -22.75
C PHE A 211 20.79 -3.31 -23.38
N ILE A 212 21.74 -3.25 -24.31
CA ILE A 212 22.10 -2.02 -25.04
C ILE A 212 20.89 -1.49 -25.82
N ASP A 213 20.18 -2.36 -26.55
CA ASP A 213 19.00 -2.00 -27.32
C ASP A 213 17.88 -1.41 -26.43
N SER A 214 17.71 -1.96 -25.21
CA SER A 214 16.74 -1.43 -24.25
C SER A 214 17.08 -0.01 -23.78
N TYR A 215 18.38 0.35 -23.80
CA TYR A 215 18.87 1.68 -23.46
C TYR A 215 18.67 2.66 -24.62
N GLU A 216 18.78 2.20 -25.87
CA GLU A 216 18.53 3.01 -27.07
C GLU A 216 17.04 3.35 -27.28
N HIS A 217 16.12 2.46 -26.89
CA HIS A 217 14.67 2.59 -27.11
C HIS A 217 13.90 3.07 -25.85
N GLY A 218 14.61 3.77 -24.96
CA GLY A 218 14.35 3.87 -23.52
C GLY A 218 12.90 4.10 -23.04
N ALA A 219 12.17 5.08 -23.56
CA ALA A 219 10.88 5.46 -22.96
C ALA A 219 9.75 4.44 -23.22
N GLU A 220 9.61 3.97 -24.46
CA GLU A 220 8.54 3.03 -24.81
C GLU A 220 8.73 1.67 -24.13
N SER A 221 9.98 1.17 -24.11
CA SER A 221 10.32 -0.08 -23.42
C SER A 221 10.05 0.03 -21.92
N LEU A 222 10.47 1.14 -21.29
CA LEU A 222 10.25 1.38 -19.86
C LEU A 222 8.75 1.41 -19.52
N LEU A 223 7.93 2.06 -20.35
CA LEU A 223 6.48 2.13 -20.12
C LEU A 223 5.80 0.77 -20.26
N LYS A 224 6.25 -0.05 -21.21
CA LYS A 224 5.78 -1.42 -21.35
C LYS A 224 6.10 -2.23 -20.09
N ASP A 225 7.31 -2.12 -19.56
CA ASP A 225 7.72 -2.80 -18.34
C ASP A 225 6.93 -2.34 -17.11
N ILE A 226 6.72 -1.02 -16.95
CA ILE A 226 5.89 -0.46 -15.87
C ILE A 226 4.45 -1.01 -15.95
N ASN A 227 3.87 -1.09 -17.15
CA ASN A 227 2.51 -1.62 -17.32
C ASN A 227 2.41 -3.11 -16.94
N ILE A 228 3.44 -3.91 -17.24
CA ILE A 228 3.51 -5.31 -16.81
C ILE A 228 3.56 -5.40 -15.28
N LEU A 229 4.41 -4.60 -14.64
CA LEU A 229 4.54 -4.56 -13.17
C LEU A 229 3.25 -4.06 -12.50
N LYS A 230 2.59 -3.07 -13.10
CA LYS A 230 1.28 -2.57 -12.68
C LYS A 230 0.25 -3.68 -12.62
N GLY A 231 0.11 -4.46 -13.69
CA GLY A 231 -0.85 -5.56 -13.73
C GLY A 231 -0.62 -6.59 -12.61
N LYS A 232 0.65 -6.86 -12.27
CA LYS A 232 1.01 -7.76 -11.17
C LYS A 232 0.69 -7.17 -9.80
N TYR A 233 1.01 -5.90 -9.60
CA TYR A 233 0.71 -5.18 -8.36
C TYR A 233 -0.81 -5.07 -8.11
N GLU A 234 -1.59 -4.75 -9.14
CA GLU A 234 -3.05 -4.69 -9.07
C GLU A 234 -3.66 -6.05 -8.77
N LYS A 235 -3.14 -7.11 -9.40
CA LYS A 235 -3.55 -8.47 -9.11
C LYS A 235 -3.31 -8.80 -7.64
N TRP A 236 -2.13 -8.49 -7.09
CA TRP A 236 -1.85 -8.67 -5.66
C TRP A 236 -2.82 -7.88 -4.77
N LEU A 237 -3.01 -6.57 -5.03
CA LEU A 237 -3.98 -5.73 -4.30
C LEU A 237 -5.40 -6.30 -4.33
N SER A 238 -5.79 -6.95 -5.43
CA SER A 238 -7.10 -7.57 -5.58
C SER A 238 -7.22 -8.90 -4.82
N LEU A 239 -6.15 -9.69 -4.74
CA LEU A 239 -6.14 -11.02 -4.16
C LEU A 239 -5.94 -11.00 -2.64
N PHE A 240 -5.13 -10.07 -2.13
CA PHE A 240 -4.90 -9.94 -0.69
C PHE A 240 -6.20 -9.48 0.00
N PRO A 241 -6.55 -10.00 1.19
CA PRO A 241 -7.84 -9.79 1.83
C PRO A 241 -7.97 -8.42 2.53
N PHE A 242 -7.56 -7.34 1.86
CA PHE A 242 -7.66 -5.98 2.41
C PHE A 242 -9.09 -5.52 2.71
N ASP A 243 -10.09 -6.20 2.13
CA ASP A 243 -11.50 -5.91 2.38
C ASP A 243 -11.94 -6.37 3.80
N LEU A 244 -11.09 -7.10 4.54
CA LEU A 244 -11.23 -7.30 6.00
C LEU A 244 -10.85 -6.01 6.72
N HIS A 245 -11.72 -5.01 6.66
CA HIS A 245 -11.48 -3.68 7.22
C HIS A 245 -11.20 -3.72 8.73
N SER A 246 -11.77 -4.69 9.45
CA SER A 246 -11.49 -4.89 10.88
C SER A 246 -10.03 -5.25 11.15
N TYR A 247 -9.33 -5.82 10.16
CA TYR A 247 -7.92 -6.22 10.25
C TYR A 247 -6.98 -5.17 9.65
N PHE A 248 -7.31 -4.70 8.44
CA PHE A 248 -6.39 -3.92 7.62
C PHE A 248 -6.79 -2.45 7.48
N GLY A 249 -7.94 -2.04 8.01
CA GLY A 249 -8.45 -0.67 7.90
C GLY A 249 -8.39 -0.13 6.48
N ASN A 250 -7.60 0.92 6.28
CA ASN A 250 -7.39 1.60 5.00
C ASN A 250 -6.06 1.24 4.32
N LEU A 251 -5.41 0.12 4.68
CA LEU A 251 -4.11 -0.26 4.11
C LEU A 251 -4.18 -0.50 2.60
N LYS A 252 -5.32 -0.89 2.05
CA LYS A 252 -5.51 -1.02 0.59
C LYS A 252 -5.19 0.29 -0.13
N ASP A 253 -5.70 1.41 0.39
CA ASP A 253 -5.48 2.75 -0.14
C ASP A 253 -4.03 3.16 0.03
N HIS A 254 -3.44 2.86 1.20
CA HIS A 254 -2.03 3.12 1.48
C HIS A 254 -1.10 2.47 0.43
N PHE A 255 -1.38 1.24 0.03
CA PHE A 255 -0.61 0.53 -1.00
C PHE A 255 -0.98 0.99 -2.42
N ALA A 256 -2.24 1.28 -2.71
CA ALA A 256 -2.66 1.81 -4.00
C ALA A 256 -1.98 3.15 -4.35
N GLU A 257 -1.82 4.05 -3.36
CA GLU A 257 -1.15 5.34 -3.50
C GLU A 257 0.39 5.23 -3.65
N ARG A 258 0.97 4.07 -3.29
CA ARG A 258 2.42 3.84 -3.29
C ARG A 258 2.91 2.95 -4.43
N PHE A 259 2.10 2.72 -5.45
CA PHE A 259 2.46 1.87 -6.59
C PHE A 259 3.86 2.19 -7.16
N THR A 260 4.17 3.47 -7.40
CA THR A 260 5.46 3.88 -7.95
C THR A 260 6.63 3.54 -7.05
N GLN A 261 6.44 3.59 -5.72
CA GLN A 261 7.46 3.21 -4.74
C GLN A 261 7.63 1.69 -4.71
N ALA A 262 6.55 0.94 -4.87
CA ALA A 262 6.58 -0.52 -4.80
C ALA A 262 7.27 -1.17 -6.01
N ILE A 263 7.26 -0.52 -7.18
CA ILE A 263 7.90 -1.05 -8.40
C ILE A 263 9.35 -0.60 -8.58
N ILE A 264 9.83 0.34 -7.77
CA ILE A 264 11.21 0.85 -7.82
C ILE A 264 11.99 0.33 -6.63
N ARG A 265 13.13 -0.31 -6.88
CA ARG A 265 14.12 -0.63 -5.86
C ARG A 265 15.35 0.26 -6.00
N LYS A 266 16.01 0.49 -4.86
CA LYS A 266 17.29 1.18 -4.80
C LYS A 266 18.40 0.15 -4.89
N GLU A 267 19.25 0.29 -5.89
CA GLU A 267 20.50 -0.45 -6.01
C GLU A 267 21.68 0.53 -5.96
N HIS A 268 22.90 0.01 -5.89
CA HIS A 268 24.10 0.81 -6.06
C HIS A 268 24.81 0.32 -7.31
N ASN A 269 25.21 1.26 -8.17
CA ASN A 269 26.06 0.91 -9.30
C ASN A 269 27.47 0.65 -8.80
N MET A 270 28.05 -0.48 -9.20
CA MET A 270 29.35 -0.94 -8.72
C MET A 270 30.51 0.02 -9.05
N TYR A 271 30.38 0.83 -10.10
CA TYR A 271 31.46 1.68 -10.63
C TYR A 271 31.30 3.15 -10.26
N SER A 272 30.06 3.66 -10.30
CA SER A 272 29.82 5.04 -9.86
C SER A 272 29.74 5.17 -8.34
N GLY A 273 29.53 4.06 -7.62
CA GLY A 273 29.24 4.05 -6.18
C GLY A 273 27.92 4.73 -5.80
N GLY A 274 27.20 5.27 -6.78
CA GLY A 274 25.99 6.04 -6.59
C GLY A 274 24.75 5.15 -6.53
N PRO A 275 23.69 5.59 -5.81
CA PRO A 275 22.41 4.91 -5.83
C PRO A 275 21.78 5.00 -7.23
N VAL A 276 21.16 3.90 -7.66
CA VAL A 276 20.41 3.80 -8.92
C VAL A 276 19.01 3.29 -8.62
N ALA A 277 18.00 3.98 -9.17
CA ALA A 277 16.63 3.51 -9.16
C ALA A 277 16.44 2.48 -10.27
N VAL A 278 16.07 1.26 -9.91
CA VAL A 278 15.88 0.15 -10.85
C VAL A 278 14.45 -0.38 -10.70
N LEU A 279 13.78 -0.65 -11.82
CA LEU A 279 12.49 -1.33 -11.77
C LEU A 279 12.67 -2.76 -11.25
N HIS A 280 11.72 -3.21 -10.44
CA HIS A 280 11.61 -4.62 -10.14
C HIS A 280 11.49 -5.45 -11.42
N THR A 281 12.25 -6.54 -11.52
CA THR A 281 11.88 -7.63 -12.44
C THR A 281 10.56 -8.25 -11.97
N HIS A 282 9.85 -8.95 -12.85
CA HIS A 282 8.64 -9.68 -12.48
C HIS A 282 8.83 -10.56 -11.22
N GLU A 283 9.90 -11.35 -11.18
CA GLU A 283 10.23 -12.23 -10.05
C GLU A 283 10.53 -11.43 -8.78
N SER A 284 11.34 -10.37 -8.88
CA SER A 284 11.70 -9.57 -7.71
C SER A 284 10.51 -8.79 -7.14
N LEU A 285 9.58 -8.32 -7.99
CA LEU A 285 8.36 -7.66 -7.52
C LEU A 285 7.49 -8.66 -6.76
N LEU A 286 7.28 -9.86 -7.32
CA LEU A 286 6.49 -10.90 -6.65
C LEU A 286 7.09 -11.26 -5.29
N LYS A 287 8.40 -11.48 -5.21
CA LYS A 287 9.10 -11.75 -3.95
C LYS A 287 8.92 -10.63 -2.93
N ASN A 288 9.01 -9.37 -3.34
CA ASN A 288 8.79 -8.22 -2.46
C ASN A 288 7.34 -8.16 -1.95
N LEU A 289 6.36 -8.33 -2.84
CA LEU A 289 4.94 -8.35 -2.47
C LEU A 289 4.59 -9.51 -1.54
N TRP A 290 5.27 -10.65 -1.68
CA TRP A 290 5.14 -11.77 -0.76
C TRP A 290 5.66 -11.44 0.62
N GLN A 291 6.85 -10.87 0.71
CA GLN A 291 7.41 -10.48 1.99
C GLN A 291 6.49 -9.47 2.71
N ILE A 292 5.98 -8.47 1.98
CA ILE A 292 4.99 -7.53 2.52
C ILE A 292 3.74 -8.27 3.01
N SER A 293 3.24 -9.24 2.23
CA SER A 293 2.06 -10.02 2.61
C SER A 293 2.32 -10.82 3.88
N ASP A 294 3.47 -11.45 4.01
CA ASP A 294 3.86 -12.22 5.18
C ASP A 294 3.96 -11.33 6.42
N GLU A 295 4.64 -10.20 6.30
CA GLU A 295 4.74 -9.23 7.38
C GLU A 295 3.37 -8.70 7.83
N LEU A 296 2.44 -8.49 6.90
CA LEU A 296 1.07 -8.05 7.23
C LEU A 296 0.28 -9.15 7.95
N LEU A 297 0.38 -10.40 7.48
CA LEU A 297 -0.34 -11.53 8.06
C LEU A 297 0.21 -11.93 9.43
N ASP A 298 1.52 -11.76 9.65
CA ASP A 298 2.19 -12.06 10.92
C ASP A 298 1.92 -10.99 11.98
N LYS A 299 1.86 -9.71 11.58
CA LYS A 299 1.61 -8.59 12.50
C LYS A 299 0.17 -8.49 13.00
N ILE A 300 -0.77 -9.20 12.36
CA ILE A 300 -2.17 -9.12 12.74
C ILE A 300 -2.63 -10.42 13.40
N SER A 301 -2.79 -10.34 14.72
CA SER A 301 -3.35 -11.41 15.53
C SER A 301 -4.80 -11.12 15.90
N ALA A 302 -5.72 -12.04 15.59
CA ALA A 302 -7.08 -12.00 16.12
C ALA A 302 -7.09 -11.90 17.65
N GLU A 303 -6.09 -12.51 18.29
CA GLU A 303 -5.96 -12.52 19.74
C GLU A 303 -5.63 -11.14 20.29
N GLU A 304 -4.75 -10.38 19.63
CA GLU A 304 -4.42 -9.00 20.01
C GLU A 304 -5.58 -8.05 19.73
N LEU A 305 -6.24 -8.19 18.57
CA LEU A 305 -7.43 -7.40 18.25
C LEU A 305 -8.57 -7.64 19.25
N ASN A 306 -8.74 -8.89 19.70
CA ASN A 306 -9.67 -9.25 20.75
C ASN A 306 -9.25 -8.69 22.13
N ARG A 307 -7.97 -8.83 22.51
CA ARG A 307 -7.44 -8.31 23.78
C ARG A 307 -7.56 -6.79 23.89
N ASN A 308 -7.37 -6.09 22.77
CA ASN A 308 -7.42 -4.63 22.71
C ASN A 308 -8.85 -4.08 22.53
N GLY A 309 -9.88 -4.93 22.46
CA GLY A 309 -11.28 -4.51 22.29
C GLY A 309 -11.55 -3.79 20.96
N VAL A 310 -10.69 -3.99 19.95
CA VAL A 310 -10.72 -3.23 18.69
C VAL A 310 -11.83 -3.71 17.75
N ILE A 311 -12.33 -4.93 17.95
CA ILE A 311 -13.38 -5.53 17.12
C ILE A 311 -14.74 -5.25 17.77
N PRO A 312 -15.53 -4.30 17.23
CA PRO A 312 -16.72 -3.80 17.92
C PRO A 312 -17.97 -4.64 17.62
N ASP A 313 -17.92 -5.51 16.61
CA ASP A 313 -19.09 -6.22 16.07
C ASP A 313 -18.67 -7.57 15.43
N PHE A 314 -19.03 -8.67 16.09
CA PHE A 314 -18.74 -10.04 15.63
C PHE A 314 -19.51 -10.42 14.36
N ASP A 315 -20.72 -9.91 14.16
CA ASP A 315 -21.54 -10.24 12.99
C ASP A 315 -20.97 -9.53 11.76
N LYS A 316 -20.60 -8.25 11.90
CA LYS A 316 -19.89 -7.52 10.85
C LYS A 316 -18.58 -8.20 10.45
N LEU A 317 -17.82 -8.69 11.43
CA LEU A 317 -16.58 -9.40 11.15
C LEU A 317 -16.80 -10.72 10.41
N TYR A 318 -17.87 -11.45 10.75
CA TYR A 318 -18.22 -12.69 10.08
C TYR A 318 -18.59 -12.45 8.60
N ASP A 319 -19.34 -11.39 8.32
CA ASP A 319 -19.67 -10.97 6.95
C ASP A 319 -18.42 -10.59 6.16
N GLU A 320 -17.47 -9.86 6.78
CA GLU A 320 -16.17 -9.54 6.17
C GLU A 320 -15.39 -10.81 5.78
N PHE A 321 -15.35 -11.83 6.65
CA PHE A 321 -14.71 -13.12 6.35
C PHE A 321 -15.41 -13.87 5.22
N LEU A 322 -16.74 -13.94 5.22
CA LEU A 322 -17.51 -14.63 4.18
C LEU A 322 -17.29 -13.98 2.80
N TYR A 323 -17.25 -12.65 2.76
CA TYR A 323 -16.95 -11.89 1.54
C TYR A 323 -15.52 -12.17 1.03
N ALA A 324 -14.52 -12.10 1.92
CA ALA A 324 -13.12 -12.37 1.57
C ALA A 324 -12.93 -13.79 1.04
N GLU A 325 -13.58 -14.78 1.66
CA GLU A 325 -13.53 -16.17 1.21
C GLU A 325 -14.18 -16.36 -0.16
N THR A 326 -15.38 -15.82 -0.37
CA THR A 326 -16.09 -15.87 -1.65
C THR A 326 -15.25 -15.26 -2.78
N LYS A 327 -14.59 -14.12 -2.52
CA LYS A 327 -13.67 -13.47 -3.46
C LYS A 327 -12.47 -14.36 -3.79
N ASN A 328 -11.90 -15.03 -2.79
CA ASN A 328 -10.76 -15.94 -2.96
C ASN A 328 -11.15 -17.27 -3.65
N GLN A 329 -12.40 -17.72 -3.50
CA GLN A 329 -12.93 -18.84 -4.27
C GLN A 329 -13.15 -18.47 -5.74
N LYS A 330 -13.68 -17.27 -6.01
CA LYS A 330 -13.82 -16.72 -7.37
C LYS A 330 -12.48 -16.50 -8.07
N SER A 331 -11.43 -16.08 -7.37
CA SER A 331 -10.09 -15.95 -7.96
C SER A 331 -9.49 -17.29 -8.38
N LYS A 332 -9.83 -18.39 -7.68
CA LYS A 332 -9.48 -19.78 -8.05
C LYS A 332 -10.06 -20.17 -9.41
N LEU A 333 -11.29 -19.76 -9.71
CA LEU A 333 -11.92 -19.97 -11.03
C LEU A 333 -11.16 -19.21 -12.11
N PHE A 334 -10.73 -17.98 -11.83
CA PHE A 334 -9.90 -17.17 -12.74
C PHE A 334 -8.54 -17.82 -13.04
N THR A 335 -7.87 -18.41 -12.04
CA THR A 335 -6.58 -19.12 -12.21
C THR A 335 -6.69 -20.49 -12.90
N LYS A 336 -7.89 -21.08 -12.96
CA LYS A 336 -8.12 -22.35 -13.66
C LYS A 336 -8.16 -22.15 -15.18
N HIS A 337 -8.53 -20.95 -15.63
CA HIS A 337 -8.65 -20.58 -17.05
C HIS A 337 -7.45 -19.76 -17.59
N HIS A 338 -6.56 -19.29 -16.71
CA HIS A 338 -5.31 -18.60 -17.07
C HIS A 338 -4.14 -19.17 -16.27
N PRO A 339 -3.05 -19.66 -16.90
CA PRO A 339 -1.93 -20.25 -16.19
C PRO A 339 -1.26 -19.22 -15.27
N SER A 340 -1.50 -19.35 -13.97
CA SER A 340 -0.79 -18.63 -12.91
C SER A 340 0.59 -19.24 -12.69
N THR A 341 1.59 -18.43 -12.31
CA THR A 341 2.90 -18.95 -11.91
C THR A 341 2.77 -19.88 -10.69
N THR A 342 3.75 -20.76 -10.46
CA THR A 342 3.81 -21.61 -9.26
C THR A 342 3.68 -20.76 -7.99
N ASP A 343 4.40 -19.66 -7.98
CA ASP A 343 4.34 -18.61 -6.98
C ASP A 343 2.89 -18.14 -6.69
N GLU A 344 2.18 -17.64 -7.69
CA GLU A 344 0.81 -17.12 -7.49
C GLU A 344 -0.12 -18.16 -6.84
N ARG A 345 0.06 -19.46 -7.13
CA ARG A 345 -0.72 -20.55 -6.51
C ARG A 345 -0.36 -20.76 -5.05
N GLU A 346 0.90 -20.67 -4.69
CA GLU A 346 1.36 -20.78 -3.30
C GLU A 346 0.84 -19.63 -2.45
N PHE A 347 0.88 -18.40 -2.99
CA PHE A 347 0.31 -17.22 -2.33
C PHE A 347 -1.18 -17.41 -2.01
N ILE A 348 -1.99 -17.83 -3.00
CA ILE A 348 -3.42 -18.09 -2.80
C ILE A 348 -3.65 -19.14 -1.71
N LYS A 349 -2.85 -20.22 -1.69
CA LYS A 349 -2.95 -21.27 -0.65
C LYS A 349 -2.65 -20.70 0.74
N LYS A 350 -1.63 -19.85 0.89
CA LYS A 350 -1.25 -19.25 2.17
C LYS A 350 -2.34 -18.34 2.70
N VAL A 351 -2.86 -17.43 1.86
CA VAL A 351 -3.99 -16.55 2.23
C VAL A 351 -5.21 -17.37 2.67
N LYS A 352 -5.54 -18.47 1.98
CA LYS A 352 -6.64 -19.36 2.39
C LYS A 352 -6.43 -19.98 3.76
N LYS A 353 -5.25 -20.54 3.99
CA LYS A 353 -4.93 -21.16 5.27
C LYS A 353 -5.02 -20.14 6.40
N TRP A 354 -4.51 -18.93 6.18
CA TRP A 354 -4.63 -17.85 7.14
C TRP A 354 -6.11 -17.48 7.40
N LEU A 355 -6.92 -17.25 6.36
CA LEU A 355 -8.35 -16.93 6.50
C LEU A 355 -9.09 -18.00 7.30
N GLN A 356 -8.84 -19.28 7.02
CA GLN A 356 -9.44 -20.40 7.73
C GLN A 356 -9.08 -20.38 9.22
N ILE A 357 -7.80 -20.18 9.56
CA ILE A 357 -7.34 -20.09 10.96
C ILE A 357 -8.06 -18.95 11.70
N GLN A 358 -8.18 -17.78 11.06
CA GLN A 358 -8.87 -16.64 11.65
C GLN A 358 -10.38 -16.92 11.85
N GLN A 359 -11.05 -17.50 10.85
CA GLN A 359 -12.45 -17.90 10.95
C GLN A 359 -12.70 -18.90 12.09
N GLU A 360 -11.83 -19.91 12.23
CA GLU A 360 -11.91 -20.90 13.31
C GLU A 360 -11.77 -20.25 14.68
N PHE A 361 -10.86 -19.28 14.84
CA PHE A 361 -10.72 -18.52 16.09
C PHE A 361 -12.00 -17.75 16.44
N TRP A 362 -12.54 -16.97 15.50
CA TRP A 362 -13.74 -16.17 15.75
C TRP A 362 -14.99 -17.02 15.96
N THR A 363 -15.10 -18.16 15.28
CA THR A 363 -16.18 -19.13 15.51
C THR A 363 -16.13 -19.67 16.94
N LYS A 364 -14.94 -20.01 17.43
CA LYS A 364 -14.74 -20.44 18.83
C LYS A 364 -15.02 -19.32 19.83
N CYS A 365 -14.60 -18.08 19.55
CA CYS A 365 -14.91 -16.92 20.40
C CYS A 365 -16.42 -16.65 20.45
N ARG A 366 -17.10 -16.65 19.31
CA ARG A 366 -18.56 -16.50 19.21
C ARG A 366 -19.28 -17.60 19.98
N ALA A 367 -18.87 -18.85 19.82
CA ALA A 367 -19.45 -19.97 20.56
C ALA A 367 -19.28 -19.81 22.07
N LYS A 368 -18.12 -19.32 22.54
CA LYS A 368 -17.89 -19.01 23.96
C LYS A 368 -18.69 -17.83 24.48
N ILE A 369 -18.95 -16.82 23.64
CA ILE A 369 -19.81 -15.69 24.00
C ILE A 369 -21.26 -16.14 24.09
N ILE A 370 -21.74 -16.92 23.12
CA ILE A 370 -23.08 -17.51 23.14
C ILE A 370 -23.22 -18.46 24.33
N ASP A 371 -22.22 -19.31 24.61
CA ASP A 371 -22.20 -20.19 25.78
C ASP A 371 -22.14 -19.40 27.09
N LYS A 372 -21.35 -18.31 27.18
CA LYS A 372 -21.38 -17.41 28.33
C LYS A 372 -22.73 -16.73 28.50
N GLN A 373 -23.34 -16.22 27.42
CA GLN A 373 -24.67 -15.62 27.43
C GLN A 373 -25.72 -16.64 27.87
N ASN A 374 -25.64 -17.87 27.35
CA ASN A 374 -26.52 -18.96 27.71
C ASN A 374 -26.28 -19.46 29.15
N ARG A 375 -25.03 -19.44 29.67
CA ARG A 375 -24.68 -19.76 31.06
C ARG A 375 -25.02 -18.63 32.04
N SER A 376 -24.94 -17.37 31.65
CA SER A 376 -25.53 -16.25 32.42
C SER A 376 -27.07 -16.28 32.39
N VAL A 377 -27.66 -17.01 31.44
CA VAL A 377 -29.08 -17.37 31.44
C VAL A 377 -29.33 -18.69 32.20
N SER A 378 -28.28 -19.44 32.59
CA SER A 378 -28.40 -20.73 33.27
C SER A 378 -27.32 -21.00 34.32
N HIS A 379 -27.35 -20.29 35.47
CA HIS A 379 -27.33 -20.87 36.84
C HIS A 379 -27.14 -19.81 37.96
N PRO A 380 -27.74 -19.94 39.17
CA PRO A 380 -28.89 -20.76 39.56
C PRO A 380 -30.06 -19.90 40.11
N GLN A 381 -31.26 -20.14 39.59
CA GLN A 381 -32.35 -20.49 40.49
C GLN A 381 -32.77 -21.91 40.10
N ASP A 382 -31.87 -22.86 40.31
CA ASP A 382 -32.29 -24.22 40.61
C ASP A 382 -32.75 -24.19 42.08
N GLY A 383 -33.97 -23.71 42.20
CA GLY A 383 -34.68 -23.42 43.42
C GLY A 383 -36.16 -23.38 43.13
N ASN A 384 -36.65 -24.27 42.27
CA ASN A 384 -38.06 -24.69 42.21
C ASN A 384 -39.10 -23.56 42.36
N THR A 385 -38.90 -22.43 41.68
CA THR A 385 -39.86 -21.32 41.66
C THR A 385 -40.58 -21.33 40.33
N ALA A 386 -41.91 -21.44 40.41
CA ALA A 386 -42.82 -21.40 39.26
C ALA A 386 -42.50 -20.22 38.32
N PRO A 387 -42.76 -20.35 37.01
CA PRO A 387 -42.61 -19.23 36.07
C PRO A 387 -43.41 -18.02 36.57
N ILE A 388 -42.75 -16.87 36.72
CA ILE A 388 -43.40 -15.62 37.14
C ILE A 388 -44.38 -15.22 36.04
N GLU A 389 -45.67 -15.22 36.35
CA GLU A 389 -46.68 -14.68 35.44
C GLU A 389 -46.93 -13.20 35.77
N LEU A 390 -47.34 -12.43 34.75
CA LEU A 390 -47.62 -11.00 34.92
C LEU A 390 -48.67 -10.71 36.01
N LYS A 391 -49.63 -11.63 36.21
CA LYS A 391 -50.67 -11.55 37.23
C LYS A 391 -50.12 -11.62 38.67
N ASP A 392 -48.89 -12.10 38.84
CA ASP A 392 -48.23 -12.28 40.13
C ASP A 392 -47.34 -11.08 40.51
N ILE A 393 -47.42 -9.97 39.76
CA ILE A 393 -46.60 -8.77 39.95
C ILE A 393 -47.53 -7.59 40.30
N GLU A 394 -47.35 -7.00 41.48
CA GLU A 394 -48.09 -5.81 41.93
C GLU A 394 -47.20 -4.57 41.81
N ASN A 395 -47.57 -3.56 41.03
CA ASN A 395 -46.74 -2.35 40.93
C ASN A 395 -46.81 -1.46 42.19
N ASN A 396 -45.92 -1.74 43.14
CA ASN A 396 -45.64 -0.99 44.36
C ASN A 396 -44.77 0.25 44.12
N PHE A 397 -44.12 0.38 42.96
CA PHE A 397 -43.25 1.51 42.64
C PHE A 397 -44.04 2.82 42.44
N ASP A 398 -44.89 2.92 41.42
CA ASP A 398 -45.62 4.15 41.10
C ASP A 398 -47.16 3.98 41.04
N GLY A 399 -47.67 2.77 41.27
CA GLY A 399 -49.11 2.47 41.24
C GLY A 399 -49.74 2.53 39.86
N THR A 400 -48.96 2.54 38.78
CA THR A 400 -49.44 2.32 37.41
C THR A 400 -49.85 0.85 37.27
N PRO A 401 -51.01 0.51 36.66
CA PRO A 401 -51.41 -0.89 36.46
C PRO A 401 -50.30 -1.70 35.79
N ILE A 402 -49.99 -2.90 36.30
CA ILE A 402 -48.82 -3.65 35.87
C ILE A 402 -48.88 -4.03 34.39
N GLU A 403 -50.07 -4.21 33.84
CA GLU A 403 -50.31 -4.48 32.42
C GLU A 403 -49.85 -3.30 31.56
N ARG A 404 -50.02 -2.07 32.05
CA ARG A 404 -49.56 -0.85 31.39
C ARG A 404 -48.05 -0.70 31.49
N VAL A 405 -47.45 -1.09 32.61
CA VAL A 405 -45.98 -1.14 32.78
C VAL A 405 -45.38 -2.17 31.83
N TYR A 406 -45.93 -3.38 31.80
CA TYR A 406 -45.51 -4.46 30.90
C TYR A 406 -45.62 -4.05 29.44
N SER A 407 -46.79 -3.53 29.03
CA SER A 407 -47.00 -3.07 27.66
C SER A 407 -45.96 -2.04 27.21
N HIS A 408 -45.59 -1.10 28.10
CA HIS A 408 -44.56 -0.11 27.82
C HIS A 408 -43.15 -0.74 27.71
N PHE A 409 -42.73 -1.55 28.68
CA PHE A 409 -41.39 -2.12 28.68
C PHE A 409 -41.22 -3.33 27.75
N ASN A 410 -42.31 -3.89 27.20
CA ASN A 410 -42.27 -4.87 26.11
C ASN A 410 -41.61 -4.30 24.84
N LEU A 411 -41.44 -2.98 24.75
CA LEU A 411 -40.55 -2.36 23.76
C LEU A 411 -39.11 -2.87 23.84
N LEU A 412 -38.61 -3.22 25.03
CA LEU A 412 -37.28 -3.82 25.18
C LEU A 412 -37.21 -5.23 24.59
N VAL A 413 -38.31 -6.00 24.65
CA VAL A 413 -38.37 -7.35 24.08
C VAL A 413 -38.53 -7.29 22.57
N THR A 414 -39.47 -6.48 22.07
CA THR A 414 -39.71 -6.30 20.63
C THR A 414 -38.47 -5.73 19.91
N LYS A 415 -37.72 -4.83 20.55
CA LYS A 415 -36.42 -4.33 20.04
C LYS A 415 -35.23 -5.26 20.31
N ARG A 416 -35.49 -6.47 20.84
CA ARG A 416 -34.50 -7.53 21.13
C ARG A 416 -33.41 -7.14 22.14
N HIS A 417 -33.69 -6.19 23.02
CA HIS A 417 -32.81 -5.83 24.14
C HIS A 417 -32.96 -6.76 25.34
N LEU A 418 -34.13 -7.40 25.52
CA LEU A 418 -34.42 -8.39 26.56
C LEU A 418 -35.22 -9.58 26.00
N SER A 419 -35.19 -10.70 26.72
CA SER A 419 -36.19 -11.77 26.55
C SER A 419 -37.44 -11.44 27.38
N GLU A 420 -38.57 -12.06 27.05
CA GLU A 420 -39.83 -11.90 27.80
C GLU A 420 -39.67 -12.33 29.27
N THR A 421 -38.98 -13.43 29.53
CA THR A 421 -38.66 -13.89 30.89
C THR A 421 -37.80 -12.88 31.65
N ALA A 422 -36.78 -12.30 31.01
CA ALA A 422 -35.94 -11.29 31.65
C ALA A 422 -36.71 -9.99 31.93
N LEU A 423 -37.65 -9.63 31.05
CA LEU A 423 -38.55 -8.51 31.29
C LEU A 423 -39.43 -8.77 32.52
N LEU A 424 -40.06 -9.93 32.65
CA LEU A 424 -40.91 -10.26 33.80
C LEU A 424 -40.12 -10.27 35.12
N ASN A 425 -38.90 -10.80 35.12
CA ASN A 425 -38.01 -10.75 36.27
C ASN A 425 -37.62 -9.31 36.63
N TYR A 426 -37.27 -8.48 35.65
CA TYR A 426 -37.01 -7.06 35.87
C TYR A 426 -38.22 -6.36 36.47
N LEU A 427 -39.42 -6.61 35.95
CA LEU A 427 -40.65 -6.01 36.48
C LEU A 427 -40.92 -6.44 37.91
N LYS A 428 -40.71 -7.72 38.24
CA LYS A 428 -40.80 -8.21 39.61
C LYS A 428 -39.80 -7.47 40.52
N CYS A 429 -38.54 -7.36 40.14
CA CYS A 429 -37.53 -6.71 40.97
C CYS A 429 -37.70 -5.18 41.09
N ALA A 430 -38.18 -4.52 40.05
CA ALA A 430 -38.23 -3.06 39.98
C ALA A 430 -39.59 -2.48 40.40
N PHE A 431 -40.69 -3.20 40.19
CA PHE A 431 -42.03 -2.71 40.42
C PHE A 431 -42.76 -3.43 41.55
N ASP A 432 -42.46 -4.70 41.84
CA ASP A 432 -43.14 -5.47 42.90
C ASP A 432 -42.66 -5.19 44.32
N ARG A 433 -41.49 -4.55 44.44
CA ARG A 433 -40.81 -4.40 45.72
C ARG A 433 -41.53 -3.40 46.65
N LYS A 434 -41.84 -3.83 47.87
CA LYS A 434 -42.35 -2.96 48.94
C LYS A 434 -41.19 -2.20 49.59
N GLU A 435 -41.39 -0.92 49.94
CA GLU A 435 -40.36 0.01 50.44
C GLU A 435 -39.56 -0.49 51.67
N ASN A 436 -40.05 -1.52 52.36
CA ASN A 436 -39.52 -2.05 53.62
C ASN A 436 -38.58 -3.26 53.44
N GLU A 437 -38.40 -3.81 52.23
CA GLU A 437 -37.60 -5.03 51.97
C GLU A 437 -36.23 -4.69 51.36
N LYS A 438 -35.42 -3.89 52.07
CA LYS A 438 -34.16 -3.32 51.52
C LYS A 438 -32.93 -4.23 51.55
N GLU A 439 -32.92 -5.37 52.25
CA GLU A 439 -31.65 -5.95 52.72
C GLU A 439 -30.85 -6.85 51.75
N ASP A 440 -31.38 -7.36 50.63
CA ASP A 440 -30.62 -8.32 49.78
C ASP A 440 -30.53 -7.97 48.28
N PHE A 441 -30.56 -6.69 47.89
CA PHE A 441 -30.44 -6.32 46.48
C PHE A 441 -29.01 -5.99 46.06
N THR A 442 -28.44 -6.80 45.18
CA THR A 442 -27.26 -6.45 44.40
C THR A 442 -27.65 -5.60 43.19
N PRO A 443 -27.20 -4.34 43.10
CA PRO A 443 -27.39 -3.50 41.92
C PRO A 443 -26.79 -4.16 40.66
N ASN A 444 -27.39 -3.88 39.49
CA ASN A 444 -26.96 -4.36 38.17
C ASN A 444 -27.18 -5.86 37.92
N THR A 445 -28.42 -6.33 38.07
CA THR A 445 -28.78 -7.74 37.90
C THR A 445 -29.12 -8.12 36.45
N PHE A 446 -29.37 -7.14 35.57
CA PHE A 446 -29.84 -7.38 34.21
C PHE A 446 -28.86 -6.84 33.16
N VAL A 447 -28.63 -7.61 32.10
CA VAL A 447 -27.80 -7.20 30.96
C VAL A 447 -28.69 -7.02 29.74
N LEU A 448 -28.67 -5.83 29.16
CA LEU A 448 -29.36 -5.55 27.90
C LEU A 448 -28.52 -6.03 26.71
N ASN A 449 -29.13 -6.74 25.76
CA ASN A 449 -28.44 -7.18 24.56
C ASN A 449 -27.98 -5.98 23.71
N HIS A 450 -26.68 -5.95 23.34
CA HIS A 450 -26.06 -4.95 22.47
C HIS A 450 -26.20 -3.49 22.95
N TYR A 451 -26.19 -3.24 24.26
CA TYR A 451 -26.50 -1.92 24.83
C TYR A 451 -25.45 -0.84 24.55
N GLU A 452 -24.16 -1.20 24.45
CA GLU A 452 -23.02 -0.28 24.28
C GLU A 452 -23.16 0.63 23.03
N ASN A 453 -23.77 0.13 21.96
CA ASN A 453 -24.00 0.89 20.72
C ASN A 453 -25.45 1.37 20.53
N LYS A 454 -26.36 1.03 21.47
CA LYS A 454 -27.81 1.27 21.35
C LYS A 454 -28.41 2.08 22.51
N GLN A 455 -27.59 2.71 23.35
CA GLN A 455 -28.06 3.55 24.46
C GLN A 455 -29.07 4.62 24.01
N ARG A 456 -28.89 5.21 22.81
CA ARG A 456 -29.84 6.17 22.20
C ARG A 456 -31.24 5.61 21.93
N GLN A 457 -31.39 4.29 21.83
CA GLN A 457 -32.69 3.62 21.65
C GLN A 457 -33.32 3.21 22.99
N ILE A 458 -32.51 3.06 24.03
CA ILE A 458 -32.91 2.59 25.37
C ILE A 458 -33.35 3.77 26.25
N TYR A 459 -32.58 4.87 26.30
CA TYR A 459 -32.93 6.06 27.09
C TYR A 459 -34.35 6.61 26.80
N PRO A 460 -34.81 6.70 25.53
CA PRO A 460 -36.16 7.15 25.24
C PRO A 460 -37.23 6.31 25.94
N ILE A 461 -37.07 4.99 26.01
CA ILE A 461 -38.07 4.07 26.59
C ILE A 461 -38.29 4.42 28.06
N PHE A 462 -37.21 4.56 28.83
CA PHE A 462 -37.32 4.88 30.26
C PHE A 462 -37.77 6.33 30.49
N HIS A 463 -37.33 7.28 29.65
CA HIS A 463 -37.78 8.66 29.72
C HIS A 463 -39.29 8.79 29.43
N HIS A 464 -39.80 8.08 28.42
CA HIS A 464 -41.23 8.07 28.10
C HIS A 464 -42.07 7.41 29.19
N TYR A 465 -41.54 6.36 29.83
CA TYR A 465 -42.20 5.80 31.00
C TYR A 465 -42.44 6.89 32.05
N TYR A 466 -41.37 7.61 32.43
CA TYR A 466 -41.43 8.71 33.39
C TYR A 466 -42.37 9.86 32.95
N SER A 467 -42.31 10.29 31.70
CA SER A 467 -42.96 11.52 31.26
C SER A 467 -44.43 11.34 30.83
N LYS A 468 -44.82 10.14 30.36
CA LYS A 468 -46.14 9.87 29.74
C LYS A 468 -46.90 8.66 30.32
N VAL A 469 -46.20 7.65 30.85
CA VAL A 469 -46.85 6.39 31.27
C VAL A 469 -47.11 6.36 32.77
N ALA A 470 -46.12 6.75 33.56
CA ALA A 470 -46.19 6.80 35.01
C ALA A 470 -47.22 7.83 35.48
N ARG A 471 -47.83 7.58 36.66
CA ARG A 471 -48.74 8.54 37.30
C ARG A 471 -47.96 9.76 37.77
N LYS A 472 -48.15 10.89 37.08
CA LYS A 472 -47.49 12.17 37.39
C LYS A 472 -47.68 12.55 38.87
N GLY A 473 -46.59 12.95 39.53
CA GLY A 473 -46.59 13.54 40.87
C GLY A 473 -46.35 12.57 42.03
N LYS A 474 -46.29 11.25 41.80
CA LYS A 474 -46.12 10.27 42.90
C LYS A 474 -44.67 10.10 43.38
N LEU A 475 -43.69 10.18 42.48
CA LEU A 475 -42.26 9.99 42.79
C LEU A 475 -41.39 11.05 42.12
N LYS A 476 -40.19 11.30 42.68
CA LYS A 476 -39.19 12.19 42.09
C LYS A 476 -38.57 11.56 40.84
N GLN A 477 -38.14 12.38 39.87
CA GLN A 477 -37.47 11.93 38.62
C GLN A 477 -36.33 10.94 38.88
N MET A 478 -35.55 11.14 39.95
CA MET A 478 -34.44 10.26 40.32
C MET A 478 -34.87 8.81 40.55
N ASN A 479 -36.09 8.57 41.06
CA ASN A 479 -36.58 7.22 41.27
C ASN A 479 -36.80 6.50 39.93
N TYR A 480 -37.22 7.22 38.88
CA TYR A 480 -37.39 6.65 37.55
C TYR A 480 -36.06 6.47 36.81
N ILE A 481 -35.06 7.31 37.11
CA ILE A 481 -33.70 7.13 36.59
C ILE A 481 -33.10 5.81 37.09
N LYS A 482 -33.33 5.49 38.37
CA LYS A 482 -32.88 4.25 39.00
C LYS A 482 -33.46 2.98 38.37
N LEU A 483 -34.64 3.05 37.75
CA LEU A 483 -35.19 1.90 37.01
C LEU A 483 -34.25 1.42 35.89
N LEU A 484 -33.46 2.32 35.31
CA LEU A 484 -32.42 1.96 34.34
C LEU A 484 -31.07 1.77 35.02
N GLY A 485 -30.61 2.72 35.84
CA GLY A 485 -29.23 2.71 36.35
C GLY A 485 -28.95 1.80 37.53
N ASP A 486 -29.96 1.38 38.30
CA ASP A 486 -29.75 0.44 39.43
C ASP A 486 -29.97 -1.02 39.02
N TYR A 487 -30.70 -1.27 37.92
CA TYR A 487 -31.11 -2.60 37.49
C TYR A 487 -30.30 -3.13 36.30
N PHE A 488 -29.77 -2.26 35.43
CA PHE A 488 -29.07 -2.70 34.22
C PHE A 488 -27.58 -2.36 34.23
N GLU A 489 -26.75 -3.34 33.90
CA GLU A 489 -25.29 -3.16 33.77
C GLU A 489 -24.95 -2.09 32.72
N GLY A 490 -23.97 -1.24 33.05
CA GLY A 490 -23.40 -0.25 32.13
C GLY A 490 -24.18 1.06 32.01
N PHE A 491 -25.15 1.32 32.90
CA PHE A 491 -25.92 2.57 32.93
C PHE A 491 -25.63 3.39 34.20
N ASP A 492 -24.96 4.53 34.04
CA ASP A 492 -24.65 5.44 35.15
C ASP A 492 -25.82 6.43 35.41
N ASN A 493 -26.28 6.48 36.67
CA ASN A 493 -27.39 7.35 37.09
C ASN A 493 -27.16 8.85 36.78
N ASN A 494 -25.92 9.36 36.88
CA ASN A 494 -25.62 10.75 36.58
C ASN A 494 -25.69 11.02 35.07
N ILE A 495 -25.25 10.06 34.24
CA ILE A 495 -25.36 10.14 32.78
C ILE A 495 -26.83 10.11 32.35
N ILE A 496 -27.63 9.20 32.91
CA ILE A 496 -29.06 9.09 32.64
C ILE A 496 -29.78 10.40 33.03
N GLN A 497 -29.45 10.97 34.18
CA GLN A 497 -30.05 12.23 34.65
C GLN A 497 -29.79 13.40 33.69
N LYS A 498 -28.55 13.54 33.22
CA LYS A 498 -28.20 14.54 32.19
C LYS A 498 -29.05 14.31 30.95
N ASN A 499 -29.11 13.07 30.47
CA ASN A 499 -29.90 12.72 29.28
C ASN A 499 -31.38 13.06 29.45
N PHE A 500 -32.01 12.69 30.56
CA PHE A 500 -33.43 12.97 30.86
C PHE A 500 -33.77 14.47 30.93
N SER A 501 -32.79 15.34 31.11
CA SER A 501 -32.98 16.79 31.20
C SER A 501 -33.01 17.48 29.82
N TYR A 502 -32.47 16.85 28.77
CA TYR A 502 -32.37 17.45 27.41
C TYR A 502 -33.61 17.26 26.52
N GLY A 503 -34.66 16.55 27.00
CA GLY A 503 -36.04 16.71 26.50
C GLY A 503 -36.41 16.25 25.07
N GLU A 504 -35.51 15.75 24.23
CA GLU A 504 -35.82 15.43 22.81
C GLU A 504 -36.10 13.94 22.50
N TYR A 505 -36.68 13.17 23.44
CA TYR A 505 -36.89 11.72 23.20
C TYR A 505 -38.25 11.31 22.64
N ASP A 506 -39.25 12.20 22.66
CA ASP A 506 -40.63 11.87 22.25
C ASP A 506 -40.76 11.55 20.74
N LYS A 507 -39.71 11.76 19.93
CA LYS A 507 -39.67 11.44 18.48
C LYS A 507 -38.97 10.12 18.14
N LEU A 508 -38.43 9.39 19.13
CA LEU A 508 -37.55 8.22 18.94
C LEU A 508 -38.17 6.88 19.38
N LEU A 509 -39.43 6.91 19.85
CA LEU A 509 -40.25 5.75 20.21
C LEU A 509 -41.35 5.57 19.17
#